data_AF-A0A195EW66-F1
#
_entry.id   AF-A0A195EW66-F1
#
_cell.length_a   1.000
_cell.length_b   1.000
_cell.length_c   1.000
_cell.angle_alpha   90.00
_cell.angle_beta   90.00
_cell.angle_gamma   90.00
#
_symmetry.space_group_name_H-M   'P 1'
#
loop_
_entity.id
_entity.type
_entity.pdbx_description
1 polymer ?
#
loop_
_entity_poly.entity_id
_entity_poly.type
_entity_poly.pdbx_seq_one_letter_code
_entity_poly.pdbx_strand_id
1 'polypeptide(L)'
;NDIVFINTYMDFGGGTLLWIYKHLSLHHLNNEFMMSNIIYQNESINQNQESSTNLVHLSSVVKINDISVGNLFYDGAWQKPIKGMYWKHNDSLWANATQSDIKKCYQSAKKGFKTWSNMSINARIQILSKFMPILKLTGKVIIATIVERWIKFPYLFENIQGYIENKMTEILFTRKPLGVIIILREENENILFFRLMQILISGNSVIVIFDANFCNPSSYYDMFSRCEIPPGVINLLSHENISSLESKLCLEDYTTYASRYFLKGTSVDTYFLPFIKLTTQRRIMIPFR
;
A
#
# COMPACT_ATOMS: atom_id res chain seq x y z
N ASN A 1 3.51 -18.44 8.53
CA ASN A 1 4.16 -19.21 7.44
C ASN A 1 3.13 -20.12 6.81
N ASP A 2 2.89 -19.96 5.51
CA ASP A 2 2.01 -20.85 4.75
C ASP A 2 2.89 -21.92 4.11
N ILE A 3 2.58 -23.19 4.34
CA ILE A 3 3.21 -24.32 3.67
C ILE A 3 2.24 -24.79 2.60
N VAL A 4 2.70 -24.86 1.36
CA VAL A 4 1.90 -25.42 0.26
C VAL A 4 2.59 -26.67 -0.27
N PHE A 5 1.87 -27.78 -0.17
CA PHE A 5 2.22 -29.06 -0.77
C PHE A 5 1.64 -29.09 -2.17
N ILE A 6 2.49 -29.30 -3.17
CA ILE A 6 2.04 -29.61 -4.53
C ILE A 6 2.23 -31.12 -4.69
N ASN A 7 1.19 -31.89 -4.38
CA ASN A 7 1.19 -33.33 -4.57
C ASN A 7 0.00 -33.75 -5.45
N THR A 8 0.25 -34.63 -6.41
CA THR A 8 -0.78 -35.20 -7.30
C THR A 8 -1.36 -36.51 -6.76
N TYR A 9 -0.71 -37.20 -5.82
CA TYR A 9 -1.19 -38.45 -5.23
C TYR A 9 -0.69 -38.61 -3.79
N MET A 10 -1.59 -38.58 -2.80
CA MET A 10 -1.21 -38.72 -1.39
C MET A 10 -1.06 -40.18 -1.00
N ASP A 11 0.14 -40.57 -0.55
CA ASP A 11 0.35 -41.74 0.30
C ASP A 11 1.22 -41.29 1.49
N PHE A 12 0.64 -41.23 2.69
CA PHE A 12 1.31 -40.70 3.88
C PHE A 12 2.04 -41.82 4.62
N GLY A 13 3.29 -42.08 4.21
CA GLY A 13 4.22 -42.90 4.96
C GLY A 13 4.78 -42.17 6.19
N GLY A 14 4.35 -42.61 7.38
CA GLY A 14 4.90 -42.39 8.72
C GLY A 14 6.06 -41.40 8.90
N GLY A 15 5.75 -40.11 9.00
CA GLY A 15 6.65 -39.10 9.55
C GLY A 15 5.90 -38.27 10.58
N THR A 16 6.36 -38.27 11.83
CA THR A 16 5.78 -37.44 12.89
C THR A 16 6.12 -35.98 12.62
N LEU A 17 5.28 -35.27 11.86
CA LEU A 17 5.36 -33.81 11.74
C LEU A 17 4.87 -33.20 13.06
N LEU A 18 5.81 -32.85 13.93
CA LEU A 18 5.54 -32.02 15.12
C LEU A 18 4.93 -30.69 14.65
N TRP A 19 3.61 -30.61 14.73
CA TRP A 19 2.80 -29.42 14.50
C TRP A 19 3.14 -28.38 15.58
N ILE A 20 4.12 -27.52 15.31
CA ILE A 20 4.32 -26.30 16.09
C ILE A 20 3.26 -25.29 15.62
N TYR A 21 2.04 -25.50 16.11
CA TYR A 21 0.91 -24.60 15.97
C TYR A 21 1.11 -23.41 16.92
N LYS A 22 1.98 -22.46 16.57
CA LYS A 22 2.09 -21.20 17.33
C LYS A 22 2.84 -20.08 16.60
N HIS A 23 2.46 -19.80 15.35
CA HIS A 23 2.70 -18.47 14.78
C HIS A 23 1.67 -18.22 13.67
N LEU A 24 0.41 -18.10 14.08
CA LEU A 24 -0.52 -17.23 13.35
C LEU A 24 0.21 -15.90 13.20
N SER A 25 0.48 -15.53 11.95
CA SER A 25 1.10 -14.26 11.61
C SER A 25 0.32 -13.14 12.31
N LEU A 26 0.92 -12.46 13.30
CA LEU A 26 0.32 -11.29 13.94
C LEU A 26 -0.17 -10.26 12.90
N HIS A 27 0.43 -10.25 11.71
CA HIS A 27 0.04 -9.36 10.61
C HIS A 27 -1.32 -9.69 9.99
N HIS A 28 -1.74 -10.96 9.95
CA HIS A 28 -3.06 -11.32 9.42
C HIS A 28 -4.17 -10.93 10.40
N LEU A 29 -3.92 -11.14 11.70
CA LEU A 29 -4.78 -10.69 12.80
C LEU A 29 -4.93 -9.16 12.81
N ASN A 30 -3.86 -8.41 12.56
CA ASN A 30 -3.93 -6.95 12.51
C ASN A 30 -4.83 -6.45 11.39
N ASN A 31 -4.89 -7.09 10.21
CA ASN A 31 -5.81 -6.66 9.15
C ASN A 31 -7.28 -6.91 9.48
N GLU A 32 -7.61 -8.07 10.05
CA GLU A 32 -8.98 -8.34 10.49
C GLU A 32 -9.38 -7.41 11.63
N PHE A 33 -8.45 -7.08 12.53
CA PHE A 33 -8.67 -6.14 13.63
C PHE A 33 -8.77 -4.66 13.15
N MET A 34 -7.95 -4.26 12.18
CA MET A 34 -8.07 -2.97 11.49
C MET A 34 -9.42 -2.84 10.81
N MET A 35 -9.84 -3.90 10.11
CA MET A 35 -11.11 -3.91 9.40
C MET A 35 -12.30 -3.93 10.37
N SER A 36 -12.21 -4.67 11.49
CA SER A 36 -13.22 -4.61 12.53
C SER A 36 -13.29 -3.21 13.12
N ASN A 37 -12.17 -2.56 13.46
CA ASN A 37 -12.21 -1.21 14.02
C ASN A 37 -12.74 -0.16 13.03
N ILE A 38 -12.34 -0.23 11.76
CA ILE A 38 -12.83 0.68 10.70
C ILE A 38 -14.33 0.45 10.42
N ILE A 39 -14.81 -0.80 10.52
CA ILE A 39 -16.22 -1.16 10.29
C ILE A 39 -17.11 -0.89 11.51
N TYR A 40 -16.61 -1.10 12.73
CA TYR A 40 -17.38 -1.02 13.99
C TYR A 40 -17.30 0.34 14.69
N GLN A 41 -16.41 1.26 14.28
CA GLN A 41 -16.50 2.65 14.74
C GLN A 41 -17.78 3.30 14.20
N ASN A 42 -18.81 3.35 15.05
CA ASN A 42 -20.05 4.08 14.78
C ASN A 42 -19.73 5.56 14.54
N GLU A 43 -20.29 6.13 13.47
CA GLU A 43 -20.21 7.57 13.15
C GLU A 43 -20.76 8.47 14.28
N SER A 44 -21.46 7.90 15.28
CA SER A 44 -22.14 8.61 16.35
C SER A 44 -21.27 8.99 17.56
N ILE A 45 -20.06 8.44 17.73
CA ILE A 45 -19.26 8.69 18.95
C ILE A 45 -18.32 9.92 18.81
N ASN A 46 -17.98 10.34 17.58
CA ASN A 46 -17.05 11.46 17.33
C ASN A 46 -17.71 12.71 16.73
N GLN A 47 -19.01 12.95 16.99
CA GLN A 47 -19.65 14.21 16.59
C GLN A 47 -19.31 15.39 17.54
N ASN A 48 -18.57 15.15 18.61
CA ASN A 48 -18.18 16.21 19.53
C ASN A 48 -16.94 16.94 19.02
N GLN A 49 -17.21 18.00 18.24
CA GLN A 49 -16.32 19.12 17.90
C GLN A 49 -14.99 18.78 17.20
N GLU A 50 -15.06 18.42 15.92
CA GLU A 50 -13.99 18.83 14.98
C GLU A 50 -14.18 20.32 14.66
N SER A 51 -13.73 21.20 15.56
CA SER A 51 -13.69 22.65 15.31
C SER A 51 -12.56 22.94 14.32
N SER A 52 -12.89 22.95 13.03
CA SER A 52 -11.97 23.27 11.95
C SER A 52 -12.32 24.64 11.38
N THR A 53 -11.34 25.54 11.35
CA THR A 53 -11.53 26.93 10.89
C THR A 53 -11.52 27.05 9.36
N ASN A 54 -11.06 26.01 8.65
CA ASN A 54 -10.84 26.04 7.20
C ASN A 54 -11.83 25.15 6.41
N LEU A 55 -12.85 24.61 7.09
CA LEU A 55 -13.80 23.68 6.49
C LEU A 55 -14.82 24.40 5.59
N VAL A 56 -14.94 23.93 4.35
CA VAL A 56 -15.87 24.43 3.34
C VAL A 56 -16.77 23.28 2.91
N HIS A 57 -18.09 23.48 2.96
CA HIS A 57 -19.07 22.56 2.42
C HIS A 57 -19.40 22.96 0.98
N LEU A 58 -18.99 22.14 0.02
CA LEU A 58 -19.24 22.38 -1.40
C LEU A 58 -20.61 21.84 -1.80
N SER A 59 -21.60 22.73 -1.86
CA SER A 59 -22.87 22.43 -2.54
C SER A 59 -22.66 22.47 -4.06
N SER A 60 -23.47 21.71 -4.81
CA SER A 60 -23.36 21.49 -6.26
C SER A 60 -23.49 22.75 -7.14
N VAL A 61 -23.61 23.95 -6.56
CA VAL A 61 -23.99 25.19 -7.25
C VAL A 61 -22.86 26.23 -7.32
N VAL A 62 -21.71 26.01 -6.68
CA VAL A 62 -20.61 27.00 -6.73
C VAL A 62 -19.85 26.88 -8.05
N LYS A 63 -19.96 27.88 -8.92
CA LYS A 63 -19.05 28.11 -10.06
C LYS A 63 -17.69 28.54 -9.52
N ILE A 64 -16.83 27.55 -9.33
CA ILE A 64 -15.45 27.71 -8.89
C ILE A 64 -14.60 27.88 -10.15
N ASN A 65 -14.57 29.08 -10.73
CA ASN A 65 -13.86 29.24 -12.00
C ASN A 65 -12.33 29.37 -11.83
N ASP A 66 -11.83 29.68 -10.63
CA ASP A 66 -10.39 29.95 -10.40
C ASP A 66 -9.74 29.17 -9.24
N ILE A 67 -10.46 28.32 -8.49
CA ILE A 67 -9.89 27.57 -7.35
C ILE A 67 -9.74 26.09 -7.73
N SER A 68 -8.53 25.55 -7.60
CA SER A 68 -8.27 24.13 -7.83
C SER A 68 -8.96 23.28 -6.77
N VAL A 69 -9.72 22.25 -7.19
CA VAL A 69 -10.42 21.34 -6.28
C VAL A 69 -9.80 19.95 -6.37
N GLY A 70 -9.13 19.54 -5.30
CA GLY A 70 -8.56 18.22 -5.14
C GLY A 70 -9.50 17.26 -4.44
N ASN A 71 -9.86 16.19 -5.13
CA ASN A 71 -10.73 15.13 -4.63
C ASN A 71 -9.92 13.97 -4.01
N LEU A 72 -10.62 12.99 -3.44
CA LEU A 72 -10.02 11.72 -3.00
C LEU A 72 -9.74 10.83 -4.21
N PHE A 73 -8.83 9.86 -4.13
CA PHE A 73 -8.59 8.91 -5.22
C PHE A 73 -8.71 7.47 -4.71
N TYR A 74 -9.67 6.71 -5.21
CA TYR A 74 -9.82 5.28 -4.92
C TYR A 74 -10.69 4.61 -5.99
N ASP A 75 -10.63 3.28 -6.08
CA ASP A 75 -11.25 2.47 -7.14
C ASP A 75 -10.84 2.95 -8.56
N GLY A 76 -9.62 3.52 -8.69
CA GLY A 76 -9.06 3.96 -9.96
C GLY A 76 -9.64 5.28 -10.50
N ALA A 77 -10.39 6.03 -9.70
CA ALA A 77 -10.99 7.30 -10.10
C ALA A 77 -10.94 8.35 -8.99
N TRP A 78 -11.09 9.61 -9.41
CA TRP A 78 -11.27 10.74 -8.50
C TRP A 78 -12.69 10.74 -7.91
N GLN A 79 -12.80 10.87 -6.60
CA GLN A 79 -14.02 10.71 -5.82
C GLN A 79 -14.25 11.93 -4.93
N LYS A 80 -15.45 12.51 -5.02
CA LYS A 80 -15.84 13.58 -4.10
C LYS A 80 -15.99 13.02 -2.68
N PRO A 81 -15.64 13.78 -1.63
CA PRO A 81 -15.87 13.36 -0.25
C PRO A 81 -17.37 13.19 -0.02
N ILE A 82 -17.77 12.14 0.70
CA ILE A 82 -19.17 11.75 0.87
C ILE A 82 -20.00 12.86 1.51
N LYS A 83 -19.45 13.58 2.49
CA LYS A 83 -20.12 14.72 3.14
C LYS A 83 -19.94 16.05 2.40
N GLY A 84 -19.31 16.06 1.22
CA GLY A 84 -19.05 17.31 0.47
C GLY A 84 -18.11 18.28 1.19
N MET A 85 -17.33 17.78 2.15
CA MET A 85 -16.46 18.56 3.03
C MET A 85 -15.08 18.73 2.42
N TYR A 86 -14.59 19.96 2.37
CA TYR A 86 -13.26 20.31 1.88
C TYR A 86 -12.55 21.22 2.88
N TRP A 87 -11.23 21.32 2.81
CA TRP A 87 -10.41 22.26 3.56
C TRP A 87 -9.58 23.11 2.60
N LYS A 88 -9.38 24.39 2.95
CA LYS A 88 -8.63 25.34 2.12
C LYS A 88 -7.14 25.31 2.44
N HIS A 89 -6.30 25.19 1.41
CA HIS A 89 -4.84 25.33 1.52
C HIS A 89 -4.20 25.67 0.17
N ASN A 90 -3.26 26.62 0.17
CA ASN A 90 -2.56 27.11 -1.03
C ASN A 90 -3.52 27.41 -2.20
N ASP A 91 -4.55 28.22 -1.92
CA ASP A 91 -5.59 28.61 -2.88
C ASP A 91 -6.27 27.45 -3.61
N SER A 92 -6.25 26.28 -2.98
CA SER A 92 -6.91 25.06 -3.43
C SER A 92 -7.85 24.54 -2.35
N LEU A 93 -8.90 23.83 -2.76
CA LEU A 93 -9.81 23.12 -1.89
C LEU A 93 -9.52 21.63 -1.95
N TRP A 94 -9.15 21.03 -0.83
CA TRP A 94 -8.83 19.62 -0.73
C TRP A 94 -9.92 18.87 0.00
N ALA A 95 -10.29 17.69 -0.49
CA ALA A 95 -11.32 16.88 0.15
C ALA A 95 -10.96 16.60 1.62
N ASN A 96 -11.94 16.65 2.50
CA ASN A 96 -11.79 16.31 3.90
C ASN A 96 -12.42 14.93 4.15
N ALA A 97 -11.59 13.90 4.21
CA ALA A 97 -12.04 12.51 4.23
C ALA A 97 -12.72 12.12 5.55
N THR A 98 -13.95 11.66 5.47
CA THR A 98 -14.73 11.20 6.63
C THR A 98 -14.53 9.72 6.90
N GLN A 99 -15.07 9.20 8.01
CA GLN A 99 -15.02 7.75 8.31
C GLN A 99 -15.62 6.91 7.18
N SER A 100 -16.71 7.38 6.56
CA SER A 100 -17.33 6.73 5.42
C SER A 100 -16.40 6.70 4.19
N ASP A 101 -15.64 7.77 3.95
CA ASP A 101 -14.64 7.83 2.86
C ASP A 101 -13.49 6.86 3.12
N ILE A 102 -12.98 6.83 4.35
CA ILE A 102 -11.94 5.90 4.81
C ILE A 102 -12.35 4.45 4.56
N LYS A 103 -13.59 4.09 4.94
CA LYS A 103 -14.13 2.74 4.74
C LYS A 103 -14.18 2.34 3.26
N LYS A 104 -14.65 3.23 2.37
CA LYS A 104 -14.67 2.96 0.92
C LYS A 104 -13.26 2.85 0.34
N CYS A 105 -12.37 3.76 0.71
CA CYS A 105 -10.97 3.74 0.28
C CYS A 105 -10.26 2.46 0.72
N TYR A 106 -10.49 2.00 1.95
CA TYR A 106 -9.93 0.73 2.43
C TYR A 106 -10.49 -0.48 1.67
N GLN A 107 -11.79 -0.50 1.36
CA GLN A 107 -12.38 -1.57 0.55
C GLN A 107 -11.80 -1.60 -0.88
N SER A 108 -11.59 -0.43 -1.49
CA SER A 108 -10.86 -0.28 -2.76
C SER A 108 -9.45 -0.85 -2.64
N ALA A 109 -8.70 -0.45 -1.61
CA ALA A 109 -7.35 -0.93 -1.36
C ALA A 109 -7.28 -2.46 -1.22
N LYS A 110 -8.26 -3.08 -0.55
CA LYS A 110 -8.36 -4.54 -0.42
C LYS A 110 -8.60 -5.25 -1.75
N LYS A 111 -9.46 -4.68 -2.61
CA LYS A 111 -9.69 -5.22 -3.96
C LYS A 111 -8.42 -5.09 -4.81
N GLY A 112 -7.80 -3.92 -4.80
CA GLY A 112 -6.53 -3.65 -5.48
C GLY A 112 -5.43 -4.61 -5.03
N PHE A 113 -5.29 -4.82 -3.72
CA PHE A 113 -4.36 -5.79 -3.15
C PHE A 113 -4.58 -7.20 -3.71
N LYS A 114 -5.82 -7.69 -3.72
CA LYS A 114 -6.14 -9.03 -4.21
C LYS A 114 -5.73 -9.21 -5.68
N THR A 115 -5.93 -8.19 -6.51
CA THR A 115 -5.51 -8.21 -7.91
C THR A 115 -3.97 -8.13 -8.04
N TRP A 116 -3.34 -7.21 -7.31
CA TRP A 116 -1.92 -6.88 -7.45
C TRP A 116 -0.97 -7.93 -6.86
N SER A 117 -1.35 -8.53 -5.73
CA SER A 117 -0.58 -9.58 -5.06
C SER A 117 -0.55 -10.88 -5.86
N ASN A 118 -1.58 -11.15 -6.66
CA ASN A 118 -1.67 -12.31 -7.54
C ASN A 118 -0.85 -12.17 -8.83
N MET A 119 -0.44 -10.95 -9.20
CA MET A 119 0.44 -10.74 -10.35
C MET A 119 1.85 -11.27 -10.07
N SER A 120 2.56 -11.70 -11.11
CA SER A 120 3.98 -12.01 -10.99
C SER A 120 4.79 -10.73 -10.81
N ILE A 121 5.97 -10.84 -10.20
CA ILE A 121 6.87 -9.69 -10.05
C ILE A 121 7.25 -9.09 -11.41
N ASN A 122 7.42 -9.92 -12.44
CA ASN A 122 7.69 -9.50 -13.81
C ASN A 122 6.54 -8.67 -14.40
N ALA A 123 5.29 -9.09 -14.19
CA ALA A 123 4.12 -8.33 -14.62
C ALA A 123 4.04 -6.97 -13.91
N ARG A 124 4.31 -6.92 -12.60
CA ARG A 124 4.38 -5.66 -11.84
C ARG A 124 5.49 -4.75 -12.37
N ILE A 125 6.67 -5.29 -12.65
CA ILE A 125 7.79 -4.57 -13.26
C ILE A 125 7.41 -3.98 -14.61
N GLN A 126 6.74 -4.75 -15.48
CA GLN A 126 6.31 -4.28 -16.80
C GLN A 126 5.30 -3.14 -16.71
N ILE A 127 4.37 -3.20 -15.75
CA ILE A 127 3.41 -2.12 -15.50
C ILE A 127 4.13 -0.87 -15.00
N LEU A 128 5.03 -1.01 -14.02
CA LEU A 128 5.78 0.11 -13.44
C LEU A 128 6.78 0.72 -14.42
N SER A 129 7.33 -0.06 -15.37
CA SER A 129 8.28 0.46 -16.36
C SER A 129 7.64 1.44 -17.34
N LYS A 130 6.33 1.31 -17.61
CA LYS A 130 5.54 2.29 -18.39
C LYS A 130 5.53 3.69 -17.76
N PHE A 131 5.76 3.79 -16.45
CA PHE A 131 5.74 5.06 -15.73
C PHE A 131 6.99 5.90 -15.97
N MET A 132 8.14 5.25 -16.16
CA MET A 132 9.43 5.91 -16.38
C MET A 132 9.45 6.87 -17.58
N PRO A 133 9.00 6.50 -18.80
CA PRO A 133 8.98 7.44 -19.93
C PRO A 133 8.02 8.61 -19.69
N ILE A 134 6.87 8.39 -19.03
CA ILE A 134 5.92 9.46 -18.69
C ILE A 134 6.58 10.48 -17.77
N LEU A 135 7.25 10.02 -16.71
CA LEU A 135 7.98 10.88 -15.78
C LEU A 135 9.09 11.70 -16.46
N LYS A 136 9.82 11.09 -17.39
CA LYS A 136 10.88 11.80 -18.14
C LYS A 136 10.29 12.90 -19.01
N LEU A 137 9.17 12.64 -19.70
CA LEU A 137 8.47 13.63 -20.52
C LEU A 137 7.93 14.80 -19.70
N THR A 138 7.50 14.56 -18.47
CA THR A 138 7.03 15.62 -17.54
C THR A 138 8.16 16.28 -16.75
N GLY A 139 9.43 16.03 -17.09
CA GLY A 139 10.60 16.63 -16.44
C GLY A 139 10.94 16.08 -15.04
N LYS A 140 10.27 15.01 -14.59
CA LYS A 140 10.46 14.38 -13.27
C LYS A 140 11.57 13.33 -13.30
N VAL A 141 12.77 13.75 -13.72
CA VAL A 141 13.93 12.87 -13.98
C VAL A 141 14.38 12.12 -12.72
N ILE A 142 14.42 12.78 -11.56
CA ILE A 142 14.84 12.15 -10.29
C ILE A 142 13.92 10.98 -9.93
N ILE A 143 12.61 11.17 -10.05
CA ILE A 143 11.61 10.13 -9.77
C ILE A 143 11.74 9.00 -10.79
N ALA A 144 11.98 9.32 -12.06
CA ALA A 144 12.22 8.30 -13.09
C ALA A 144 13.43 7.42 -12.73
N THR A 145 14.51 8.00 -12.21
CA THR A 145 15.69 7.26 -11.73
C THR A 145 15.36 6.37 -10.52
N ILE A 146 14.52 6.84 -9.60
CA ILE A 146 14.04 6.04 -8.47
C ILE A 146 13.26 4.81 -8.97
N VAL A 147 12.33 5.01 -9.90
CA VAL A 147 11.53 3.94 -10.52
C VAL A 147 12.43 2.93 -11.24
N GLU A 148 13.39 3.42 -12.03
CA GLU A 148 14.33 2.56 -12.77
C GLU A 148 15.14 1.68 -11.82
N ARG A 149 15.67 2.25 -10.74
CA ARG A 149 16.45 1.50 -9.74
C ARG A 149 15.60 0.42 -9.07
N TRP A 150 14.36 0.74 -8.74
CA TRP A 150 13.45 -0.20 -8.09
C TRP A 150 13.03 -1.35 -9.00
N ILE A 151 12.76 -1.08 -10.27
CA ILE A 151 12.43 -2.12 -11.25
C ILE A 151 13.58 -3.12 -11.44
N LYS A 152 14.83 -2.67 -11.31
CA LYS A 152 16.01 -3.56 -11.39
C LYS A 152 16.25 -4.35 -10.10
N PHE A 153 15.74 -3.87 -8.95
CA PHE A 153 16.00 -4.47 -7.65
C PHE A 153 15.59 -5.95 -7.52
N PRO A 154 14.41 -6.40 -8.00
CA PRO A 154 14.02 -7.81 -7.95
C PRO A 154 14.97 -8.78 -8.67
N TYR A 155 15.76 -8.32 -9.63
CA TYR A 155 16.77 -9.16 -10.29
C TYR A 155 18.03 -9.31 -9.43
N LEU A 156 18.27 -8.38 -8.51
CA LEU A 156 19.38 -8.42 -7.55
C LEU A 156 19.02 -9.22 -6.29
N PHE A 157 17.73 -9.41 -6.03
CA PHE A 157 17.20 -10.19 -4.91
C PHE A 157 16.71 -11.52 -5.45
N GLU A 158 17.45 -12.61 -5.23
CA GLU A 158 17.00 -13.96 -5.58
C GLU A 158 15.68 -14.27 -4.85
N ASN A 159 14.56 -14.13 -5.57
CA ASN A 159 13.21 -14.31 -5.00
C ASN A 159 12.88 -15.77 -4.73
N ILE A 160 13.68 -16.69 -5.26
CA ILE A 160 13.51 -18.13 -5.14
C ILE A 160 14.85 -18.71 -4.75
N GLN A 161 14.99 -19.09 -3.49
CA GLN A 161 16.12 -19.86 -3.01
C GLN A 161 15.61 -21.26 -2.68
N GLY A 162 16.24 -22.28 -3.25
CA GLY A 162 15.84 -23.66 -3.04
C GLY A 162 17.01 -24.54 -2.65
N TYR A 163 16.71 -25.58 -1.87
CA TYR A 163 17.65 -26.65 -1.60
C TYR A 163 16.93 -27.98 -1.56
N ILE A 164 17.68 -29.04 -1.83
CA ILE A 164 17.22 -30.42 -1.73
C ILE A 164 17.46 -30.85 -0.28
N GLU A 165 16.38 -31.01 0.51
CA GLU A 165 16.50 -31.39 1.93
C GLU A 165 16.84 -32.87 2.07
N ASN A 166 16.27 -33.70 1.20
CA ASN A 166 16.53 -35.13 1.08
C ASN A 166 16.45 -35.53 -0.39
N LYS A 167 16.95 -36.72 -0.77
CA LYS A 167 16.83 -37.24 -2.16
C LYS A 167 15.40 -37.25 -2.72
N MET A 168 14.40 -37.12 -1.85
CA MET A 168 12.98 -37.16 -2.16
C MET A 168 12.26 -35.81 -2.03
N THR A 169 12.92 -34.71 -1.63
CA THR A 169 12.19 -33.44 -1.41
C THR A 169 13.02 -32.20 -1.78
N GLU A 170 12.49 -31.40 -2.70
CA GLU A 170 12.93 -30.04 -2.99
C GLU A 170 12.14 -29.04 -2.15
N ILE A 171 12.84 -28.12 -1.49
CA ILE A 171 12.23 -26.99 -0.81
C ILE A 171 12.54 -25.74 -1.60
N LEU A 172 11.52 -24.96 -1.93
CA LEU A 172 11.66 -23.62 -2.46
C LEU A 172 11.13 -22.60 -1.46
N PHE A 173 11.93 -21.59 -1.20
CA PHE A 173 11.49 -20.40 -0.47
C PHE A 173 11.11 -19.33 -1.46
N THR A 174 9.86 -18.87 -1.36
CA THR A 174 9.34 -17.73 -2.10
C THR A 174 8.93 -16.66 -1.11
N ARG A 175 8.71 -15.43 -1.59
CA ARG A 175 8.18 -14.35 -0.75
C ARG A 175 6.80 -13.93 -1.27
N LYS A 176 5.83 -13.84 -0.36
CA LYS A 176 4.49 -13.30 -0.63
C LYS A 176 4.35 -11.92 0.01
N PRO A 177 3.57 -10.98 -0.56
CA PRO A 177 3.25 -9.72 0.12
C PRO A 177 2.60 -9.97 1.49
N LEU A 178 2.72 -9.01 2.40
CA LEU A 178 2.20 -9.12 3.77
C LEU A 178 0.69 -9.33 3.85
N GLY A 179 -0.05 -8.81 2.87
CA GLY A 179 -1.51 -8.72 2.95
C GLY A 179 -2.03 -7.44 3.57
N VAL A 180 -1.18 -6.64 4.22
CA VAL A 180 -1.56 -5.39 4.89
C VAL A 180 -1.58 -4.24 3.90
N ILE A 181 -2.61 -3.41 3.97
CA ILE A 181 -2.66 -2.13 3.25
C ILE A 181 -1.68 -1.16 3.92
N ILE A 182 -0.70 -0.69 3.17
CA ILE A 182 0.34 0.18 3.71
C ILE A 182 -0.15 1.63 3.71
N ILE A 183 -0.06 2.31 4.85
CA ILE A 183 -0.34 3.73 4.99
C ILE A 183 0.95 4.49 4.76
N LEU A 184 0.94 5.50 3.89
CA LEU A 184 2.12 6.25 3.54
C LEU A 184 1.86 7.76 3.62
N ARG A 185 2.70 8.47 4.35
CA ARG A 185 2.89 9.92 4.28
C ARG A 185 4.37 10.27 4.31
N GLU A 186 4.75 11.26 3.54
CA GLU A 186 6.12 11.78 3.49
C GLU A 186 6.09 13.27 3.13
N GLU A 187 7.03 14.03 3.69
CA GLU A 187 7.20 15.46 3.38
C GLU A 187 7.92 15.64 2.04
N ASN A 188 8.87 14.75 1.75
CA ASN A 188 9.70 14.83 0.55
C ASN A 188 9.16 13.93 -0.56
N GLU A 189 8.91 14.52 -1.73
CA GLU A 189 8.42 13.82 -2.94
C GLU A 189 9.30 12.62 -3.32
N ASN A 190 10.63 12.76 -3.28
CA ASN A 190 11.53 11.67 -3.65
C ASN A 190 11.46 10.50 -2.65
N ILE A 191 11.33 10.80 -1.35
CA ILE A 191 11.20 9.76 -0.31
C ILE A 191 9.84 9.06 -0.44
N LEU A 192 8.77 9.82 -0.74
CA LEU A 192 7.45 9.27 -1.01
C LEU A 192 7.51 8.24 -2.14
N PHE A 193 8.07 8.62 -3.28
CA PHE A 193 8.19 7.73 -4.44
C PHE A 193 9.11 6.55 -4.20
N PHE A 194 10.20 6.75 -3.45
CA PHE A 194 11.08 5.67 -3.05
C PHE A 194 10.33 4.57 -2.29
N ARG A 195 9.57 4.96 -1.26
CA ARG A 195 8.79 4.01 -0.45
C ARG A 195 7.59 3.45 -1.22
N LEU A 196 6.93 4.27 -2.03
CA LEU A 196 5.84 3.84 -2.89
C LEU A 196 6.29 2.71 -3.81
N MET A 197 7.43 2.84 -4.48
CA MET A 197 7.96 1.79 -5.35
C MET A 197 8.31 0.51 -4.59
N GLN A 198 8.84 0.61 -3.36
CA GLN A 198 9.06 -0.56 -2.49
C GLN A 198 7.76 -1.34 -2.22
N ILE A 199 6.68 -0.61 -1.89
CA ILE A 199 5.37 -1.20 -1.61
C ILE A 199 4.79 -1.86 -2.86
N LEU A 200 4.87 -1.17 -4.00
CA LEU A 200 4.28 -1.67 -5.25
C LEU A 200 5.02 -2.91 -5.77
N ILE A 201 6.35 -2.91 -5.78
CA ILE A 201 7.12 -4.06 -6.27
C ILE A 201 6.92 -5.30 -5.39
N SER A 202 6.83 -5.11 -4.07
CA SER A 202 6.54 -6.19 -3.12
C SER A 202 5.14 -6.79 -3.29
N GLY A 203 4.25 -6.16 -4.06
CA GLY A 203 2.91 -6.67 -4.35
C GLY A 203 1.86 -6.25 -3.33
N ASN A 204 2.12 -5.21 -2.54
CA ASN A 204 1.18 -4.64 -1.59
C ASN A 204 0.41 -3.46 -2.22
N SER A 205 -0.80 -3.17 -1.70
CA SER A 205 -1.54 -1.94 -2.01
C SER A 205 -1.24 -0.85 -0.97
N VAL A 206 -1.45 0.40 -1.35
CA VAL A 206 -1.13 1.55 -0.52
C VAL A 206 -2.29 2.53 -0.42
N ILE A 207 -2.46 3.15 0.75
CA ILE A 207 -3.25 4.36 0.95
C ILE A 207 -2.27 5.46 1.33
N VAL A 208 -2.12 6.45 0.45
CA VAL A 208 -1.34 7.64 0.72
C VAL A 208 -2.23 8.66 1.41
N ILE A 209 -1.76 9.19 2.54
CA ILE A 209 -2.43 10.27 3.27
C ILE A 209 -1.60 11.55 3.15
N PHE A 210 -2.25 12.69 2.94
CA PHE A 210 -1.58 14.00 2.95
C PHE A 210 -2.44 15.09 3.59
N ASP A 211 -1.77 16.13 4.08
CA ASP A 211 -2.34 17.39 4.60
C ASP A 211 -1.52 18.58 4.07
N ALA A 212 -1.62 19.74 4.72
CA ALA A 212 -0.86 20.94 4.37
C ALA A 212 0.68 20.77 4.42
N ASN A 213 1.18 19.88 5.29
CA ASN A 213 2.59 19.71 5.60
C ASN A 213 3.25 18.56 4.82
N PHE A 214 2.46 17.63 4.27
CA PHE A 214 2.99 16.47 3.52
C PHE A 214 2.84 16.61 2.01
N CYS A 215 3.68 15.87 1.29
CA CYS A 215 3.70 15.86 -0.15
C CYS A 215 2.36 15.35 -0.71
N ASN A 216 1.84 16.06 -1.70
CA ASN A 216 0.63 15.69 -2.40
C ASN A 216 0.96 15.04 -3.75
N PRO A 217 0.78 13.71 -3.89
CA PRO A 217 1.04 13.00 -5.14
C PRO A 217 -0.11 13.08 -6.17
N SER A 218 -1.12 13.94 -5.96
CA SER A 218 -2.32 14.04 -6.81
C SER A 218 -1.99 14.13 -8.31
N SER A 219 -0.98 14.91 -8.68
CA SER A 219 -0.55 15.10 -10.08
C SER A 219 -0.04 13.82 -10.77
N TYR A 220 0.26 12.76 -10.02
CA TYR A 220 0.74 11.49 -10.56
C TYR A 220 -0.34 10.43 -10.75
N TYR A 221 -1.53 10.61 -10.17
CA TYR A 221 -2.57 9.57 -10.23
C TYR A 221 -3.09 9.32 -11.63
N ASP A 222 -3.22 10.37 -12.44
CA ASP A 222 -3.59 10.22 -13.85
C ASP A 222 -2.50 9.47 -14.63
N MET A 223 -1.23 9.65 -14.25
CA MET A 223 -0.11 8.91 -14.84
C MET A 223 -0.16 7.43 -14.42
N PHE A 224 -0.43 7.13 -13.16
CA PHE A 224 -0.62 5.76 -12.68
C PHE A 224 -1.77 5.05 -13.38
N SER A 225 -2.88 5.74 -13.62
CA SER A 225 -4.00 5.21 -14.40
C SER A 225 -3.59 4.91 -15.84
N ARG A 226 -2.78 5.76 -16.48
CA ARG A 226 -2.25 5.52 -17.84
C ARG A 226 -1.26 4.37 -17.90
N CYS A 227 -0.58 4.07 -16.80
CA CYS A 227 0.32 2.91 -16.70
C CYS A 227 -0.43 1.58 -16.51
N GLU A 228 -1.77 1.58 -16.48
CA GLU A 228 -2.60 0.41 -16.21
C GLU A 228 -2.35 -0.20 -14.82
N ILE A 229 -1.99 0.63 -13.84
CA ILE A 229 -1.99 0.19 -12.45
C ILE A 229 -3.43 -0.16 -12.07
N PRO A 230 -3.70 -1.37 -11.53
CA PRO A 230 -5.06 -1.78 -11.25
C PRO A 230 -5.77 -0.83 -10.28
N PRO A 231 -7.09 -0.62 -10.46
CA PRO A 231 -7.91 0.15 -9.54
C PRO A 231 -7.73 -0.31 -8.09
N GLY A 232 -7.52 0.65 -7.20
CA GLY A 232 -7.35 0.41 -5.77
C GLY A 232 -5.96 -0.03 -5.33
N VAL A 233 -4.97 -0.17 -6.22
CA VAL A 233 -3.59 -0.47 -5.80
C VAL A 233 -2.95 0.74 -5.11
N ILE A 234 -3.18 1.94 -5.65
CA ILE A 234 -2.76 3.22 -5.07
C ILE A 234 -4.03 4.02 -4.80
N ASN A 235 -4.16 4.51 -3.57
CA ASN A 235 -5.31 5.29 -3.13
C ASN A 235 -4.82 6.55 -2.40
N LEU A 236 -5.61 7.63 -2.44
CA LEU A 236 -5.33 8.92 -1.82
C LEU A 236 -6.46 9.30 -0.87
N LEU A 237 -6.09 9.65 0.36
CA LEU A 237 -6.97 10.35 1.30
C LEU A 237 -6.32 11.66 1.72
N SER A 238 -7.15 12.69 1.84
CA SER A 238 -6.76 14.00 2.37
C SER A 238 -7.63 14.36 3.55
N HIS A 239 -7.02 15.02 4.53
CA HIS A 239 -7.72 15.56 5.70
C HIS A 239 -6.92 16.74 6.23
N GLU A 240 -7.59 17.75 6.79
CA GLU A 240 -6.91 18.93 7.34
C GLU A 240 -5.96 18.55 8.49
N ASN A 241 -6.40 17.60 9.31
CA ASN A 241 -5.61 17.05 10.41
C ASN A 241 -5.29 15.57 10.16
N ILE A 242 -4.05 15.26 9.76
CA ILE A 242 -3.63 13.89 9.50
C ILE A 242 -3.69 12.99 10.74
N SER A 243 -3.50 13.52 11.95
CA SER A 243 -3.57 12.69 13.16
C SER A 243 -4.95 12.07 13.37
N SER A 244 -6.01 12.73 12.88
CA SER A 244 -7.37 12.14 12.81
C SER A 244 -7.41 10.93 11.87
N LEU A 245 -6.73 10.97 10.72
CA LEU A 245 -6.62 9.83 9.80
C LEU A 245 -5.73 8.71 10.38
N GLU A 246 -4.60 9.06 10.98
CA GLU A 246 -3.64 8.10 11.53
C GLU A 246 -4.24 7.27 12.65
N SER A 247 -4.93 7.92 13.60
CA SER A 247 -5.60 7.21 14.69
C SER A 247 -6.66 6.22 14.18
N LYS A 248 -7.33 6.55 13.07
CA LYS A 248 -8.33 5.68 12.43
C LYS A 248 -7.71 4.56 11.58
N LEU A 249 -6.55 4.80 10.95
CA LEU A 249 -5.93 3.89 9.97
C LEU A 249 -4.77 3.04 10.52
N CYS A 250 -3.93 3.62 11.38
CA CYS A 250 -2.72 2.98 11.89
C CYS A 250 -2.94 2.32 13.27
N LEU A 251 -4.00 2.70 14.00
CA LEU A 251 -4.29 2.33 15.41
C LEU A 251 -3.15 2.63 16.41
N GLU A 252 -2.07 3.25 15.94
CA GLU A 252 -0.89 3.63 16.70
C GLU A 252 -0.28 4.89 16.07
N ASP A 253 0.74 5.46 16.72
CA ASP A 253 1.50 6.57 16.16
C ASP A 253 2.19 6.17 14.84
N TYR A 254 2.10 7.04 13.83
CA TYR A 254 2.62 6.76 12.50
C TYR A 254 4.13 6.55 12.49
N THR A 255 4.90 7.18 13.38
CA THR A 255 6.35 6.96 13.41
C THR A 255 6.68 5.52 13.82
N THR A 256 5.92 4.98 14.78
CA THR A 256 6.01 3.58 15.19
C THR A 256 5.58 2.66 14.04
N TYR A 257 4.42 2.95 13.42
CA TYR A 257 3.93 2.23 12.26
C TYR A 257 4.94 2.18 11.11
N ALA A 258 5.48 3.33 10.71
CA ALA A 258 6.41 3.47 9.60
C ALA A 258 7.73 2.72 9.87
N SER A 259 8.23 2.73 11.11
CA SER A 259 9.47 2.04 11.48
C SER A 259 9.41 0.51 11.32
N ARG A 260 8.19 -0.07 11.37
CA ARG A 260 7.97 -1.51 11.14
C ARG A 260 8.30 -1.92 9.72
N TYR A 261 8.04 -1.04 8.74
CA TYR A 261 8.21 -1.34 7.33
C TYR A 261 9.42 -0.66 6.70
N PHE A 262 9.67 0.60 7.06
CA PHE A 262 10.71 1.43 6.44
C PHE A 262 11.87 1.67 7.39
N LEU A 263 13.05 1.85 6.82
CA LEU A 263 14.23 2.32 7.53
C LEU A 263 14.59 3.71 7.03
N LYS A 264 14.95 4.59 7.96
CA LYS A 264 15.52 5.90 7.66
C LYS A 264 17.02 5.73 7.39
N GLY A 265 17.52 6.37 6.33
CA GLY A 265 18.96 6.39 6.00
C GLY A 265 19.26 6.08 4.54
N THR A 266 20.55 6.06 4.20
CA THR A 266 21.06 5.90 2.83
C THR A 266 21.87 4.62 2.62
N SER A 267 21.94 3.74 3.62
CA SER A 267 22.67 2.47 3.53
C SER A 267 22.01 1.49 2.55
N VAL A 268 22.76 0.48 2.11
CA VAL A 268 22.21 -0.62 1.29
C VAL A 268 21.03 -1.31 1.99
N ASP A 269 21.07 -1.36 3.32
CA ASP A 269 20.01 -1.95 4.14
C ASP A 269 18.66 -1.25 3.98
N THR A 270 18.65 0.05 3.66
CA THR A 270 17.39 0.81 3.43
C THR A 270 16.70 0.42 2.13
N TYR A 271 17.36 -0.36 1.27
CA TYR A 271 16.77 -0.99 0.10
C TYR A 271 16.26 -2.39 0.42
N PHE A 272 17.10 -3.20 1.05
CA PHE A 272 16.85 -4.64 1.24
C PHE A 272 15.86 -4.94 2.37
N LEU A 273 16.06 -4.34 3.54
CA LEU A 273 15.27 -4.67 4.72
C LEU A 273 13.79 -4.26 4.58
N PRO A 274 13.43 -3.11 3.96
CA PRO A 274 12.03 -2.80 3.72
C PRO A 274 11.35 -3.82 2.81
N PHE A 275 12.02 -4.32 1.77
CA PHE A 275 11.45 -5.36 0.91
C PHE A 275 11.17 -6.65 1.70
N ILE A 276 12.09 -7.04 2.59
CA ILE A 276 11.87 -8.16 3.52
C ILE A 276 10.72 -7.88 4.47
N LYS A 277 10.67 -6.70 5.09
CA LYS A 277 9.61 -6.31 6.03
C LYS A 277 8.24 -6.25 5.36
N LEU A 278 8.18 -5.87 4.08
CA LEU A 278 6.94 -5.77 3.28
C LEU A 278 6.46 -7.11 2.71
N THR A 279 7.18 -8.20 2.96
CA THR A 279 6.85 -9.54 2.45
C THR A 279 7.04 -10.60 3.54
N THR A 280 6.45 -11.76 3.36
CA THR A 280 6.65 -12.92 4.25
C THR A 280 7.16 -14.09 3.44
N GLN A 281 8.03 -14.88 4.06
CA GLN A 281 8.55 -16.08 3.43
C GLN A 281 7.45 -17.16 3.38
N ARG A 282 7.36 -17.82 2.23
CA ARG A 282 6.47 -18.93 1.95
C ARG A 282 7.33 -20.12 1.54
N ARG A 283 7.15 -21.25 2.23
CA ARG A 283 7.84 -22.50 1.93
C ARG A 283 6.97 -23.33 0.99
N ILE A 284 7.52 -23.70 -0.15
CA ILE A 284 6.93 -24.64 -1.10
C ILE A 284 7.74 -25.92 -1.02
N MET A 285 7.06 -27.05 -0.88
CA MET A 285 7.70 -28.35 -0.76
C MET A 285 7.26 -29.22 -1.94
N ILE A 286 8.22 -29.66 -2.73
CA ILE A 286 8.01 -30.48 -3.93
C ILE A 286 8.67 -31.84 -3.70
N PRO A 287 7.91 -32.93 -3.59
CA PRO A 287 8.49 -34.27 -3.49
C PRO A 287 9.08 -34.71 -4.85
N PHE A 288 10.30 -35.23 -4.85
CA PHE A 288 10.89 -35.97 -5.96
C PHE A 288 10.31 -37.39 -6.04
N ARG A 289 10.27 -37.93 -7.26
CA ARG A 289 9.86 -39.31 -7.55
C ARG A 289 10.87 -40.34 -7.06
#